data_AF-A0A924BE85-F1
#
_entry.id   AF-A0A924BE85-F1
#
_cell.length_a   1.000
_cell.length_b   1.000
_cell.length_c   1.000
_cell.angle_alpha   90.00
_cell.angle_beta   90.00
_cell.angle_gamma   90.00
#
_symmetry.space_group_name_H-M   'P 1'
#
loop_
_entity.id
_entity.type
_entity.pdbx_description
1 polymer ?
#
loop_
_entity_poly.entity_id
_entity_poly.type
_entity_poly.pdbx_seq_one_letter_code
_entity_poly.pdbx_strand_id
1 'polypeptide(L)'
;MSAKKIASILNLIEIAESNLKTSRNLLAQLAVEMGGKGSYTDYKQPANLSTDEDSALEVVEGYFDGESMIGDNGQMYVVPPNYASKTQLVLGDRMKWILTKDREVYKLIQAAPRERVTGTFTIEGDNYLVLIDKFPTPVKILKASATYAMKNLGLQIGDEVAITVPKDTTPLWGAFNTVIKGQSADLSMNIEQTEANTSELDNIGNFGISGINLDSQNYF
;
A
#
# COMPACT_ATOMS: atom_id res chain seq x y z
N MET A 1 21.04 40.90 -10.27
CA MET A 1 20.34 40.96 -8.96
C MET A 1 20.07 39.59 -8.33
N SER A 2 19.80 38.51 -9.09
CA SER A 2 19.47 37.18 -8.54
C SER A 2 20.59 36.52 -7.74
N ALA A 3 21.84 36.56 -8.20
CA ALA A 3 22.99 35.93 -7.52
C ALA A 3 23.22 36.44 -6.09
N LYS A 4 23.03 37.74 -5.85
CA LYS A 4 23.11 38.32 -4.49
C LYS A 4 22.01 37.79 -3.57
N LYS A 5 20.79 37.56 -4.09
CA LYS A 5 19.68 36.98 -3.30
C LYS A 5 19.94 35.51 -2.95
N ILE A 6 20.50 34.72 -3.88
CA ILE A 6 20.86 33.32 -3.62
C ILE A 6 21.95 33.24 -2.54
N ALA A 7 23.00 34.07 -2.65
CA ALA A 7 24.05 34.13 -1.64
C ALA A 7 23.50 34.54 -0.26
N SER A 8 22.56 35.49 -0.22
CA SER A 8 21.87 35.86 1.02
C SER A 8 21.06 34.70 1.61
N ILE A 9 20.36 33.90 0.79
CA ILE A 9 19.59 32.74 1.25
C ILE A 9 20.52 31.63 1.78
N LEU A 10 21.64 31.36 1.11
CA LEU A 10 22.63 30.37 1.57
C LEU A 10 23.23 30.78 2.92
N ASN A 11 23.57 32.06 3.07
CA ASN A 11 24.05 32.60 4.34
C ASN A 11 23.00 32.49 5.45
N LEU A 12 21.71 32.75 5.14
CA LEU A 12 20.63 32.56 6.11
C LEU A 12 20.45 31.10 6.54
N ILE A 13 20.65 30.13 5.64
CA ILE A 13 20.62 28.69 5.97
C ILE A 13 21.78 28.32 6.87
N GLU A 14 22.99 28.77 6.55
CA GLU A 14 24.19 28.51 7.36
C GLU A 14 24.06 29.07 8.78
N ILE A 15 23.54 30.30 8.91
CA ILE A 15 23.24 30.91 10.21
C ILE A 15 22.20 30.08 10.97
N ALA A 16 21.14 29.60 10.31
CA ALA A 16 20.10 28.78 10.94
C ALA A 16 20.66 27.43 11.43
N GLU A 17 21.50 26.76 10.65
CA GLU A 17 22.14 25.49 11.01
C GLU A 17 23.10 25.66 12.20
N SER A 18 23.91 26.72 12.18
CA SER A 18 24.79 27.06 13.30
C SER A 18 23.99 27.33 14.58
N ASN A 19 22.88 28.06 14.48
CA ASN A 19 22.01 28.34 15.62
C ASN A 19 21.39 27.05 16.20
N LEU A 20 20.90 26.14 15.34
CA LEU A 20 20.36 24.85 15.78
C LEU A 20 21.42 23.98 16.48
N LYS A 21 22.66 23.99 15.99
CA LYS A 21 23.78 23.29 16.62
C LYS A 21 24.09 23.85 18.01
N THR A 22 24.14 25.17 18.13
CA THR A 22 24.36 25.84 19.42
C THR A 22 23.25 25.54 20.42
N SER A 23 21.98 25.60 20.00
CA SER A 23 20.84 25.25 20.87
C SER A 23 20.90 23.81 21.37
N ARG A 24 21.29 22.83 20.53
CA ARG A 24 21.49 21.43 20.97
C ARG A 24 22.58 21.29 22.02
N ASN A 25 23.69 22.00 21.85
CA ASN A 25 24.80 21.95 22.80
C ASN A 25 24.42 22.58 24.15
N LEU A 26 23.69 23.70 24.15
CA LEU A 26 23.21 24.33 25.37
C LEU A 26 22.21 23.45 26.13
N LEU A 27 21.31 22.77 25.40
CA LEU A 27 20.40 21.79 26.01
C LEU A 27 21.14 20.62 26.65
N ALA A 28 22.19 20.11 25.99
CA ALA A 28 23.02 19.04 26.55
C ALA A 28 23.78 19.50 27.81
N GLN A 29 24.27 20.74 27.84
CA GLN A 29 24.97 21.31 29.01
C GLN A 29 24.02 21.49 30.21
N LEU A 30 22.84 22.08 29.98
CA LEU A 30 21.83 22.27 31.03
C LEU A 30 21.31 20.95 31.61
N ALA A 31 21.19 19.90 30.78
CA ALA A 31 20.81 18.57 31.24
C ALA A 31 21.85 17.94 32.19
N VAL A 32 23.14 18.22 31.98
CA VAL A 32 24.24 17.76 32.84
C VAL A 32 24.28 18.54 34.15
N GLU A 33 24.02 19.85 34.14
CA GLU A 33 24.05 20.70 35.35
C GLU A 33 22.94 20.37 36.37
N MET A 34 21.76 19.92 35.92
CA MET A 34 20.64 19.58 36.81
C MET A 34 20.74 18.18 37.45
N GLY A 35 21.88 17.48 37.33
CA GLY A 35 22.14 16.20 37.99
C GLY A 35 21.30 15.02 37.48
N GLY A 36 20.59 15.18 36.36
CA GLY A 36 19.82 14.13 35.73
C GLY A 36 20.68 13.19 34.90
N LYS A 37 20.79 11.92 35.29
CA LYS A 37 21.14 10.82 34.38
C LYS A 37 19.95 10.56 33.44
N GLY A 38 19.77 11.40 32.43
CA GLY A 38 18.69 11.28 31.46
C GLY A 38 19.10 11.91 30.13
N SER A 39 19.35 11.08 29.12
CA SER A 39 19.59 11.54 27.75
C SER A 39 18.31 12.17 27.20
N TYR A 40 18.27 13.50 27.05
CA TYR A 40 17.21 14.20 26.31
C TYR A 40 17.41 13.98 24.81
N THR A 41 17.12 12.76 24.36
CA THR A 41 17.03 12.36 22.96
C THR A 41 15.58 12.00 22.64
N ASP A 42 14.66 12.93 22.84
CA ASP A 42 13.29 12.82 22.34
C ASP A 42 12.90 14.12 21.63
N TYR A 43 13.67 14.43 20.59
CA TYR A 43 13.19 15.26 19.48
C TYR A 43 12.81 14.29 18.37
N LYS A 44 11.51 14.01 18.25
CA LYS A 44 10.92 13.29 17.11
C LYS A 44 11.20 14.07 15.84
N GLN A 45 12.26 13.68 15.12
CA GLN A 45 12.38 14.00 13.71
C GLN A 45 11.16 13.44 12.97
N PRO A 46 10.68 14.10 11.91
CA PRO A 46 9.76 13.45 10.98
C PRO A 46 10.40 12.15 10.49
N ALA A 47 9.69 11.04 10.68
CA ALA A 47 10.14 9.69 10.36
C ALA A 47 10.48 9.58 8.86
N ASN A 48 11.76 9.68 8.54
CA ASN A 48 12.40 9.16 7.33
C ASN A 48 13.92 9.31 7.47
N LEU A 49 14.55 8.48 8.30
CA LEU A 49 15.96 8.10 8.14
C LEU A 49 16.12 6.69 8.77
N SER A 50 16.59 5.76 7.96
CA SER A 50 16.68 4.32 8.22
C SER A 50 17.76 3.98 9.26
N THR A 51 17.37 3.70 10.51
CA THR A 51 18.29 3.22 11.57
C THR A 51 19.05 1.95 11.18
N ASP A 52 18.49 1.13 10.28
CA ASP A 52 19.16 -0.10 9.82
C ASP A 52 20.40 0.20 8.96
N GLU A 53 20.46 1.35 8.26
CA GLU A 53 21.61 1.69 7.41
C GLU A 53 22.82 2.14 8.24
N ASP A 54 22.60 2.84 9.34
CA ASP A 54 23.67 3.26 10.26
C ASP A 54 24.36 2.07 10.95
N SER A 55 23.70 0.91 10.99
CA SER A 55 24.20 -0.35 11.56
C SER A 55 24.45 -1.43 10.50
N ALA A 56 24.42 -1.06 9.21
CA ALA A 56 24.58 -2.00 8.11
C ALA A 56 26.04 -2.48 8.00
N LEU A 57 26.19 -3.80 7.87
CA LEU A 57 27.44 -4.45 7.48
C LEU A 57 27.63 -4.38 5.97
N GLU A 58 26.53 -4.56 5.23
CA GLU A 58 26.51 -4.52 3.77
C GLU A 58 25.17 -3.98 3.28
N VAL A 59 25.22 -3.23 2.19
CA VAL A 59 24.05 -2.67 1.52
C VAL A 59 24.19 -2.92 0.02
N VAL A 60 23.21 -3.61 -0.56
CA VAL A 60 23.17 -3.90 -2.00
C VAL A 60 21.82 -3.48 -2.55
N GLU A 61 21.84 -2.70 -3.62
CA GLU A 61 20.63 -2.38 -4.40
C GLU A 61 20.48 -3.37 -5.54
N GLY A 62 19.24 -3.56 -5.99
CA GLY A 62 18.92 -4.49 -7.06
C GLY A 62 17.47 -4.43 -7.49
N TYR A 63 17.09 -5.39 -8.34
CA TYR A 63 15.77 -5.49 -8.96
C TYR A 63 15.10 -6.80 -8.60
N PHE A 64 13.80 -6.74 -8.27
CA PHE A 64 13.00 -7.92 -7.99
C PHE A 64 12.71 -8.72 -9.26
N ASP A 65 12.91 -10.03 -9.23
CA ASP A 65 12.67 -10.95 -10.36
C ASP A 65 11.35 -11.74 -10.26
N GLY A 66 10.63 -11.60 -9.15
CA GLY A 66 9.40 -12.34 -8.85
C GLY A 66 9.47 -13.19 -7.58
N GLU A 67 10.66 -13.65 -7.20
CA GLU A 67 10.91 -14.39 -5.95
C GLU A 67 12.13 -13.83 -5.18
N SER A 68 13.15 -13.38 -5.90
CA SER A 68 14.42 -12.89 -5.39
C SER A 68 14.73 -11.47 -5.89
N MET A 69 15.74 -10.86 -5.30
CA MET A 69 16.36 -9.64 -5.78
C MET A 69 17.66 -10.00 -6.50
N ILE A 70 17.81 -9.52 -7.73
CA ILE A 70 19.09 -9.53 -8.44
C ILE A 70 19.81 -8.24 -8.10
N GLY A 71 20.87 -8.34 -7.31
CA GLY A 71 21.71 -7.21 -6.91
C GLY A 71 22.49 -6.63 -8.09
N ASP A 72 22.86 -5.36 -7.99
CA ASP A 72 23.71 -4.66 -8.97
C ASP A 72 25.12 -5.29 -9.07
N ASN A 73 25.49 -6.08 -8.07
CA ASN A 73 26.69 -6.93 -8.05
C ASN A 73 26.52 -8.28 -8.79
N GLY A 74 25.34 -8.55 -9.35
CA GLY A 74 24.99 -9.79 -10.05
C GLY A 74 24.64 -10.97 -9.13
N GLN A 75 24.61 -10.78 -7.81
CA GLN A 75 24.23 -11.83 -6.86
C GLN A 75 22.71 -11.87 -6.65
N MET A 76 22.20 -13.04 -6.30
CA MET A 76 20.78 -13.27 -6.01
C MET A 76 20.55 -13.28 -4.51
N TYR A 77 19.56 -12.50 -4.06
CA TYR A 77 19.16 -12.39 -2.66
C TYR A 77 17.70 -12.81 -2.52
N VAL A 78 17.44 -13.90 -1.80
CA VAL A 78 16.09 -14.48 -1.69
C VAL A 78 15.19 -13.58 -0.85
N VAL A 79 14.14 -13.03 -1.46
CA VAL A 79 13.22 -12.13 -0.76
C VAL A 79 12.24 -12.96 0.08
N PRO A 80 12.05 -12.64 1.38
CA PRO A 80 11.06 -13.33 2.20
C PRO A 80 9.65 -13.27 1.58
N PRO A 81 8.96 -14.41 1.39
CA PRO A 81 7.65 -14.42 0.71
C PRO A 81 6.59 -13.54 1.36
N ASN A 82 6.65 -13.39 2.70
CA ASN A 82 5.73 -12.53 3.45
C ASN A 82 6.00 -11.03 3.23
N TYR A 83 7.27 -10.65 3.06
CA TYR A 83 7.60 -9.27 2.73
C TYR A 83 7.10 -8.95 1.32
N ALA A 84 7.38 -9.85 0.38
CA ALA A 84 6.97 -9.69 -1.02
C ALA A 84 5.45 -9.64 -1.20
N SER A 85 4.69 -10.48 -0.47
CA SER A 85 3.23 -10.45 -0.49
C SER A 85 2.67 -9.16 0.11
N LYS A 86 3.19 -8.73 1.27
CA LYS A 86 2.70 -7.55 1.99
C LYS A 86 2.98 -6.24 1.27
N THR A 87 4.14 -6.15 0.61
CA THR A 87 4.55 -4.94 -0.12
C THR A 87 4.11 -4.95 -1.58
N GLN A 88 3.44 -6.02 -2.02
CA GLN A 88 2.92 -6.19 -3.39
C GLN A 88 4.02 -5.95 -4.44
N LEU A 89 5.16 -6.62 -4.26
CA LEU A 89 6.29 -6.48 -5.16
C LEU A 89 5.96 -6.99 -6.55
N VAL A 90 6.41 -6.24 -7.54
CA VAL A 90 6.24 -6.54 -8.97
C VAL A 90 7.61 -6.67 -9.60
N LEU A 91 7.72 -7.51 -10.64
CA LEU A 91 8.95 -7.68 -11.40
C LEU A 91 9.49 -6.31 -11.86
N GLY A 92 10.79 -6.09 -11.64
CA GLY A 92 11.47 -4.84 -11.94
C GLY A 92 11.43 -3.80 -10.82
N ASP A 93 10.80 -4.10 -9.68
CA ASP A 93 10.85 -3.22 -8.51
C ASP A 93 12.27 -3.07 -8.01
N ARG A 94 12.72 -1.82 -7.88
CA ARG A 94 14.04 -1.52 -7.35
C ARG A 94 13.98 -1.55 -5.84
N MET A 95 14.85 -2.33 -5.24
CA MET A 95 14.89 -2.56 -3.81
C MET A 95 16.33 -2.58 -3.30
N LYS A 96 16.43 -2.53 -1.98
CA LYS A 96 17.68 -2.56 -1.24
C LYS A 96 17.64 -3.73 -0.26
N TRP A 97 18.70 -4.53 -0.31
CA TRP A 97 19.04 -5.52 0.70
C TRP A 97 20.07 -4.91 1.65
N ILE A 98 19.82 -5.03 2.94
CA ILE A 98 20.66 -4.52 4.00
C ILE A 98 20.97 -5.68 4.94
N LEU A 99 22.25 -6.03 5.05
CA LEU A 99 22.72 -6.98 6.05
C LEU A 99 23.09 -6.21 7.31
N THR A 100 22.44 -6.51 8.42
CA THR A 100 22.81 -6.03 9.75
C THR A 100 23.44 -7.17 10.56
N LYS A 101 23.96 -6.89 11.75
CA LYS A 101 24.49 -7.93 12.65
C LYS A 101 23.44 -8.96 13.07
N ASP A 102 22.18 -8.56 13.10
CA ASP A 102 21.09 -9.37 13.64
C ASP A 102 20.24 -10.05 12.56
N ARG A 103 20.07 -9.38 11.41
CA ARG A 103 19.15 -9.83 10.36
C ARG A 103 19.42 -9.19 8.99
N GLU A 104 18.84 -9.79 7.97
CA GLU A 104 18.67 -9.19 6.65
C GLU A 104 17.38 -8.35 6.59
N VAL A 105 17.46 -7.20 5.96
CA VAL A 105 16.32 -6.28 5.78
C VAL A 105 16.18 -5.96 4.30
N TYR A 106 14.95 -6.08 3.79
CA TYR A 106 14.59 -5.72 2.43
C TYR A 106 13.75 -4.45 2.45
N LYS A 107 14.06 -3.50 1.57
CA LYS A 107 13.32 -2.23 1.43
C LYS A 107 13.05 -1.94 -0.03
N LEU A 108 11.79 -1.68 -0.37
CA LEU A 108 11.43 -1.16 -1.68
C LEU A 108 11.91 0.29 -1.76
N ILE A 109 12.72 0.63 -2.77
CA ILE A 109 13.23 1.99 -2.98
C ILE A 109 12.55 2.68 -4.16
N GLN A 110 12.16 1.94 -5.19
CA GLN A 110 11.42 2.49 -6.33
C GLN A 110 10.49 1.44 -6.94
N ALA A 111 9.22 1.80 -7.09
CA ALA A 111 8.24 0.98 -7.78
C ALA A 111 8.47 0.99 -9.30
N ALA A 112 8.44 -0.17 -9.93
CA ALA A 112 8.41 -0.31 -11.38
C ALA A 112 7.08 0.23 -11.96
N PRO A 113 7.10 0.73 -13.21
CA PRO A 113 5.88 1.01 -13.97
C PRO A 113 4.99 -0.22 -13.99
N ARG A 114 3.76 -0.08 -13.49
CA ARG A 114 2.84 -1.19 -13.28
C ARG A 114 1.40 -0.80 -13.57
N GLU A 115 0.61 -1.77 -14.00
CA GLU A 115 -0.82 -1.63 -14.26
C GLU A 115 -1.62 -2.67 -13.46
N ARG A 116 -2.86 -2.31 -13.13
CA ARG A 116 -3.79 -3.22 -12.46
C ARG A 116 -4.65 -3.90 -13.52
N VAL A 117 -4.75 -5.21 -13.43
CA VAL A 117 -5.49 -6.07 -14.37
C VAL A 117 -6.36 -7.04 -13.58
N THR A 118 -7.44 -7.51 -14.20
CA THR A 118 -8.33 -8.53 -13.62
C THR A 118 -8.19 -9.83 -14.40
N GLY A 119 -8.44 -10.95 -13.72
CA GLY A 119 -8.33 -12.27 -14.30
C GLY A 119 -8.89 -13.35 -13.39
N THR A 120 -8.93 -14.57 -13.90
CA THR A 120 -9.49 -15.73 -13.18
C THR A 120 -8.40 -16.46 -12.42
N PHE A 121 -8.60 -16.67 -11.12
CA PHE A 121 -7.65 -17.39 -10.28
C PHE A 121 -7.73 -18.92 -10.50
N THR A 122 -6.57 -19.56 -10.61
CA THR A 122 -6.43 -21.01 -10.74
C THR A 122 -5.18 -21.52 -10.02
N ILE A 123 -5.09 -22.84 -9.82
CA ILE A 123 -3.97 -23.51 -9.18
C ILE A 123 -3.53 -24.68 -10.06
N GLU A 124 -2.24 -24.72 -10.39
CA GLU A 124 -1.62 -25.82 -11.15
C GLU A 124 -0.41 -26.37 -10.38
N GLY A 125 -0.59 -27.54 -9.75
CA GLY A 125 0.44 -28.13 -8.88
C GLY A 125 0.70 -27.24 -7.66
N ASP A 126 1.92 -26.73 -7.51
CA ASP A 126 2.28 -25.75 -6.45
C ASP A 126 2.29 -24.29 -6.95
N ASN A 127 1.87 -24.05 -8.20
CA ASN A 127 1.79 -22.72 -8.77
C ASN A 127 0.40 -22.12 -8.60
N TYR A 128 0.37 -20.89 -8.08
CA TYR A 128 -0.82 -20.08 -7.97
C TYR A 128 -0.84 -19.11 -9.14
N LEU A 129 -1.85 -19.21 -9.99
CA LEU A 129 -1.89 -18.59 -11.30
C LEU A 129 -3.14 -17.73 -11.47
N VAL A 130 -3.03 -16.71 -12.31
CA VAL A 130 -4.15 -15.87 -12.74
C VAL A 130 -4.17 -15.83 -14.27
N LEU A 131 -5.29 -16.26 -14.84
CA LEU A 131 -5.57 -16.24 -16.27
C LEU A 131 -6.10 -14.86 -16.64
N ILE A 132 -5.43 -14.18 -17.57
CA ILE A 132 -5.78 -12.83 -18.01
C ILE A 132 -5.89 -12.82 -19.53
N ASP A 133 -7.04 -12.45 -20.06
CA ASP A 133 -7.32 -12.50 -21.51
C ASP A 133 -6.34 -11.68 -22.37
N LYS A 134 -5.78 -10.60 -21.81
CA LYS A 134 -4.80 -9.74 -22.48
C LYS A 134 -3.44 -10.43 -22.67
N PHE A 135 -3.12 -11.46 -21.90
CA PHE A 135 -1.81 -12.11 -21.91
C PHE A 135 -1.92 -13.57 -22.39
N PRO A 136 -0.98 -14.05 -23.22
CA PRO A 136 -1.02 -15.42 -23.74
C PRO A 136 -0.64 -16.48 -22.68
N THR A 137 0.02 -16.06 -21.60
CA THR A 137 0.52 -16.93 -20.54
C THR A 137 -0.13 -16.57 -19.21
N PRO A 138 -0.48 -17.56 -18.36
CA PRO A 138 -0.96 -17.28 -17.02
C PRO A 138 0.11 -16.54 -16.19
N VAL A 139 -0.33 -15.63 -15.35
CA VAL A 139 0.56 -14.84 -14.48
C VAL A 139 0.67 -15.53 -13.13
N LYS A 140 1.89 -15.80 -12.67
CA LYS A 140 2.14 -16.41 -11.37
C LYS A 140 2.03 -15.36 -10.26
N ILE A 141 1.39 -15.74 -9.15
CA ILE A 141 1.34 -14.94 -7.93
C ILE A 141 2.06 -15.65 -6.79
N LEU A 142 2.54 -14.89 -5.81
CA LEU A 142 3.21 -15.45 -4.64
C LEU A 142 2.26 -16.34 -3.83
N LYS A 143 2.74 -17.54 -3.48
CA LYS A 143 2.05 -18.50 -2.60
C LYS A 143 1.59 -17.85 -1.29
N ALA A 144 2.42 -17.00 -0.70
CA ALA A 144 2.07 -16.28 0.53
C ALA A 144 0.86 -15.35 0.33
N SER A 145 0.76 -14.66 -0.81
CA SER A 145 -0.40 -13.82 -1.13
C SER A 145 -1.66 -14.66 -1.40
N ALA A 146 -1.52 -15.73 -2.17
CA ALA A 146 -2.64 -16.59 -2.54
C ALA A 146 -3.24 -17.31 -1.31
N THR A 147 -2.40 -17.94 -0.49
CA THR A 147 -2.84 -18.61 0.73
C THR A 147 -3.47 -17.64 1.74
N TYR A 148 -2.95 -16.42 1.85
CA TYR A 148 -3.57 -15.36 2.63
C TYR A 148 -4.98 -15.02 2.11
N ALA A 149 -5.13 -14.86 0.79
CA ALA A 149 -6.41 -14.54 0.16
C ALA A 149 -7.43 -15.69 0.31
N MET A 150 -7.00 -16.95 0.14
CA MET A 150 -7.86 -18.12 0.33
C MET A 150 -8.38 -18.20 1.77
N LYS A 151 -7.49 -17.98 2.75
CA LYS A 151 -7.84 -18.08 4.17
C LYS A 151 -8.67 -16.90 4.69
N ASN A 152 -8.35 -15.66 4.27
CA ASN A 152 -8.90 -14.45 4.88
C ASN A 152 -9.91 -13.71 4.00
N LEU A 153 -9.84 -13.88 2.67
CA LEU A 153 -10.76 -13.23 1.72
C LEU A 153 -11.76 -14.23 1.11
N GLY A 154 -11.57 -15.52 1.35
CA GLY A 154 -12.40 -16.59 0.81
C GLY A 154 -12.20 -16.80 -0.69
N LEU A 155 -10.98 -16.57 -1.18
CA LEU A 155 -10.62 -16.82 -2.58
C LEU A 155 -10.75 -18.31 -2.92
N GLN A 156 -11.44 -18.62 -4.01
CA GLN A 156 -11.64 -19.95 -4.56
C GLN A 156 -11.19 -20.02 -6.03
N ILE A 157 -10.88 -21.23 -6.51
CA ILE A 157 -10.56 -21.45 -7.93
C ILE A 157 -11.76 -21.04 -8.78
N GLY A 158 -11.51 -20.25 -9.82
CA GLY A 158 -12.54 -19.70 -10.70
C GLY A 158 -12.99 -18.29 -10.31
N ASP A 159 -12.61 -17.79 -9.14
CA ASP A 159 -12.93 -16.41 -8.73
C ASP A 159 -12.18 -15.40 -9.61
N GLU A 160 -12.84 -14.28 -9.85
CA GLU A 160 -12.19 -13.12 -10.46
C GLU A 160 -11.35 -12.37 -9.42
N VAL A 161 -10.11 -12.07 -9.76
CA VAL A 161 -9.15 -11.38 -8.90
C VAL A 161 -8.54 -10.21 -9.61
N ALA A 162 -8.18 -9.18 -8.86
CA ALA A 162 -7.34 -8.11 -9.35
C ALA A 162 -5.89 -8.35 -8.94
N ILE A 163 -4.98 -8.23 -9.91
CA ILE A 163 -3.54 -8.28 -9.68
C ILE A 163 -2.86 -7.04 -10.29
N THR A 164 -1.65 -6.76 -9.84
CA THR A 164 -0.80 -5.72 -10.40
C THR A 164 0.38 -6.38 -11.13
N VAL A 165 0.60 -5.96 -12.37
CA VAL A 165 1.63 -6.52 -13.27
C VAL A 165 2.54 -5.39 -13.78
N PRO A 166 3.79 -5.69 -14.20
CA PRO A 166 4.63 -4.69 -14.85
C PRO A 166 3.98 -4.20 -16.16
N LYS A 167 4.14 -2.91 -16.47
CA LYS A 167 3.73 -2.33 -17.74
C LYS A 167 4.67 -2.75 -18.86
N ASP A 168 4.18 -2.67 -20.10
CA ASP A 168 4.96 -2.76 -21.34
C ASP A 168 5.77 -4.07 -21.52
N THR A 169 5.42 -5.12 -20.79
CA THR A 169 6.10 -6.42 -20.80
C THR A 169 5.07 -7.54 -20.66
N THR A 170 5.45 -8.76 -21.08
CA THR A 170 4.64 -9.96 -20.80
C THR A 170 4.96 -10.43 -19.39
N PRO A 171 4.02 -10.32 -18.44
CA PRO A 171 4.31 -10.60 -17.04
C PRO A 171 4.36 -12.11 -16.77
N LEU A 172 5.48 -12.60 -16.26
CA LEU A 172 5.54 -13.94 -15.64
C LEU A 172 5.00 -13.90 -14.21
N TRP A 173 5.18 -12.77 -13.53
CA TRP A 173 4.86 -12.57 -12.13
C TRP A 173 3.95 -11.36 -11.94
N GLY A 174 3.05 -11.47 -10.96
CA GLY A 174 2.15 -10.40 -10.56
C GLY A 174 1.95 -10.36 -9.04
N ALA A 175 1.63 -9.17 -8.54
CA ALA A 175 1.27 -8.97 -7.15
C ALA A 175 -0.25 -9.07 -6.99
N PHE A 176 -0.72 -9.95 -6.12
CA PHE A 176 -2.14 -10.05 -5.78
C PHE A 176 -2.63 -8.77 -5.08
N ASN A 177 -3.82 -8.28 -5.43
CA ASN A 177 -4.48 -7.18 -4.74
C ASN A 177 -5.71 -7.64 -3.95
N THR A 178 -6.76 -8.07 -4.64
CA THR A 178 -8.05 -8.37 -3.99
C THR A 178 -8.89 -9.34 -4.83
N VAL A 179 -9.86 -9.98 -4.18
CA VAL A 179 -10.89 -10.79 -4.83
C VAL A 179 -12.04 -9.90 -5.27
N ILE A 180 -12.48 -10.03 -6.52
CA ILE A 180 -13.63 -9.33 -7.07
C ILE A 180 -14.84 -10.24 -6.83
N LYS A 181 -15.47 -10.10 -5.67
CA LYS A 181 -16.78 -10.73 -5.44
C LYS A 181 -17.80 -9.92 -6.23
N GLY A 182 -18.57 -10.59 -7.08
CA GLY A 182 -19.62 -9.94 -7.86
C GLY A 182 -20.54 -9.13 -6.95
N GLN A 183 -20.58 -7.81 -7.17
CA GLN A 183 -21.51 -6.89 -6.51
C GLN A 183 -22.99 -7.15 -6.88
N SER A 184 -23.30 -8.30 -7.47
CA SER A 184 -24.64 -8.72 -7.86
C SER A 184 -25.37 -9.54 -6.79
N ALA A 185 -24.70 -10.01 -5.73
CA ALA A 185 -25.35 -10.80 -4.67
C ALA A 185 -25.97 -9.96 -3.54
N ASP A 186 -25.45 -8.76 -3.28
CA ASP A 186 -25.95 -7.89 -2.18
C ASP A 186 -27.09 -6.96 -2.62
N LEU A 187 -27.30 -6.77 -3.93
CA LEU A 187 -28.38 -5.95 -4.48
C LEU A 187 -29.68 -6.73 -4.69
N SER A 188 -29.61 -8.05 -4.91
CA SER A 188 -30.79 -8.90 -5.11
C SER A 188 -31.52 -9.24 -3.81
N MET A 189 -30.85 -9.17 -2.65
CA MET A 189 -31.49 -9.43 -1.35
C MET A 189 -32.34 -8.26 -0.82
N ASN A 190 -32.21 -7.05 -1.37
CA ASN A 190 -33.02 -5.89 -0.96
C ASN A 190 -34.32 -5.72 -1.76
N ILE A 191 -34.48 -6.41 -2.90
CA ILE A 191 -35.69 -6.30 -3.72
C ILE A 191 -36.78 -7.26 -3.23
N GLU A 192 -36.42 -8.47 -2.77
CA GLU A 192 -37.41 -9.45 -2.28
C GLU A 192 -38.02 -9.11 -0.91
N GLN A 193 -37.40 -8.26 -0.10
CA GLN A 193 -37.97 -7.83 1.19
C GLN A 193 -38.87 -6.58 1.09
N THR A 194 -38.85 -5.87 -0.04
CA THR A 194 -39.68 -4.67 -0.23
C THR A 194 -41.07 -5.01 -0.75
N GLU A 195 -41.25 -6.10 -1.50
CA GLU A 195 -42.56 -6.51 -2.05
C GLU A 195 -43.44 -7.29 -1.05
N ALA A 196 -42.86 -7.84 0.03
CA ALA A 196 -43.60 -8.60 1.04
C ALA A 196 -44.27 -7.73 2.14
N ASN A 197 -44.03 -6.42 2.18
CA ASN A 197 -44.59 -5.50 3.19
C ASN A 197 -45.69 -4.56 2.66
N THR A 198 -46.16 -4.75 1.43
CA THR A 198 -47.22 -3.93 0.82
C THR A 198 -48.61 -4.56 0.83
N SER A 199 -48.81 -5.74 1.44
CA SER A 199 -50.11 -6.44 1.44
C SER A 199 -50.96 -6.27 2.71
N GLU A 200 -50.64 -5.33 3.62
CA GLU A 200 -51.41 -5.13 4.87
C GLU A 200 -52.05 -3.73 5.06
N LEU A 201 -52.26 -2.94 4.00
CA LEU A 201 -52.96 -1.64 4.12
C LEU A 201 -54.32 -1.52 3.42
N ASP A 202 -54.86 -2.59 2.83
CA ASP A 202 -56.22 -2.59 2.29
C ASP A 202 -57.28 -2.92 3.36
N ASN A 203 -57.31 -2.18 4.47
CA ASN A 203 -58.51 -2.18 5.32
C ASN A 203 -58.61 -0.99 6.29
N ILE A 204 -58.77 0.23 5.77
CA ILE A 204 -59.53 1.25 6.51
C ILE A 204 -60.32 2.12 5.54
N GLY A 205 -61.64 2.02 5.65
CA GLY A 205 -62.60 2.64 4.76
C GLY A 205 -62.69 4.16 4.90
N ASN A 206 -63.08 4.75 3.77
CA ASN A 206 -64.20 5.67 3.65
C ASN A 206 -64.39 6.70 4.79
N PHE A 207 -63.76 7.86 4.67
CA PHE A 207 -64.39 9.15 5.00
C PHE A 207 -63.87 10.21 4.03
N GLY A 208 -64.77 10.73 3.20
CA GLY A 208 -64.49 11.89 2.35
C GLY A 208 -64.31 13.15 3.18
N ILE A 209 -63.57 14.11 2.65
CA ILE A 209 -63.92 15.53 2.62
C ILE A 209 -63.18 16.16 1.43
N SER A 210 -63.96 16.92 0.69
CA SER A 210 -63.62 17.83 -0.39
C SER A 210 -62.65 18.95 0.02
N GLY A 211 -61.74 19.29 -0.89
CA GLY A 211 -61.45 20.68 -1.21
C GLY A 211 -60.09 21.25 -0.77
N ILE A 212 -59.62 22.15 -1.65
CA ILE A 212 -58.69 23.27 -1.46
C ILE A 212 -57.21 23.01 -1.85
N ASN A 213 -56.95 23.30 -3.13
CA ASN A 213 -56.10 24.36 -3.69
C ASN A 213 -54.64 24.61 -3.25
N LEU A 214 -53.83 24.83 -4.30
CA LEU A 214 -52.54 25.53 -4.46
C LEU A 214 -51.87 26.17 -3.22
N ASP A 215 -50.56 25.93 -3.01
CA ASP A 215 -49.51 26.83 -3.52
C ASP A 215 -48.07 26.38 -3.19
N SER A 216 -47.27 26.37 -4.26
CA SER A 216 -45.92 26.96 -4.44
C SER A 216 -44.86 27.01 -3.30
N GLN A 217 -43.62 26.65 -3.68
CA GLN A 217 -42.31 27.18 -3.21
C GLN A 217 -41.85 26.63 -1.83
N ASN A 218 -40.58 26.32 -1.55
CA ASN A 218 -39.29 26.78 -2.07
C ASN A 218 -38.23 25.67 -1.91
N TYR A 219 -37.23 25.70 -2.80
CA TYR A 219 -35.90 25.12 -2.61
C TYR A 219 -35.20 25.74 -1.40
N PHE A 220 -34.59 24.92 -0.56
CA PHE A 220 -33.15 24.96 -0.20
C PHE A 220 -32.74 23.61 0.38
#